data_AF-A0A9X0CT41-F1
#
_entry.id   AF-A0A9X0CT41-F1
#
_cell.length_a   1.000
_cell.length_b   1.000
_cell.length_c   1.000
_cell.angle_alpha   90.00
_cell.angle_beta   90.00
_cell.angle_gamma   90.00
#
_symmetry.space_group_name_H-M   'P 1'
#
loop_
_entity.id
_entity.type
_entity.pdbx_description
1 polymer ?
#
loop_
_entity_poly.entity_id
_entity_poly.type
_entity_poly.pdbx_seq_one_letter_code
_entity_poly.pdbx_strand_id
1 'polypeptide(L)'
;MHSAGVGGGGFIVVYKKSTRFVEVIDFREEAPGKANRTMYVGGGMSSRQGATAAGVPGEVKGFYEAWKKYGKLAWKELVQPSIDMATNGFPFGYAAYYAATRTRYTPILKADSRT
;
A
#
# COMPACT_ATOMS: atom_id res chain seq x y z
N MET A 1 3.70 -10.44 -2.74
CA MET A 1 3.00 -9.28 -2.15
C MET A 1 3.08 -9.42 -0.65
N HIS A 2 3.65 -8.43 0.04
CA HIS A 2 3.60 -8.34 1.50
C HIS A 2 2.50 -7.33 1.87
N SER A 3 1.26 -7.80 1.66
CA SER A 3 -0.02 -7.22 2.08
C SER A 3 -0.48 -5.87 1.49
N ALA A 4 -0.01 -4.73 2.00
CA ALA A 4 -0.58 -3.41 1.72
C ALA A 4 0.45 -2.30 1.94
N GLY A 5 0.19 -1.10 1.42
CA GLY A 5 1.04 0.07 1.65
C GLY A 5 0.79 1.22 0.69
N VAL A 6 1.57 2.29 0.84
CA VAL A 6 1.40 3.58 0.12
C VAL A 6 1.40 3.48 -1.42
N GLY A 7 1.92 2.37 -1.97
CA GLY A 7 1.92 2.09 -3.40
C GLY A 7 0.66 1.38 -3.93
N GLY A 8 -0.35 1.14 -3.08
CA GLY A 8 -1.59 0.45 -3.44
C GLY A 8 -2.83 1.31 -3.28
N GLY A 9 -3.93 0.65 -2.90
CA GLY A 9 -5.23 1.25 -2.62
C GLY A 9 -6.16 0.28 -1.91
N GLY A 10 -7.35 0.76 -1.56
CA GLY A 10 -8.29 0.01 -0.75
C GLY A 10 -9.58 0.74 -0.45
N PHE A 11 -10.24 0.30 0.62
CA PHE A 11 -11.52 0.83 1.07
C PHE A 11 -11.48 1.07 2.57
N ILE A 12 -12.00 2.21 3.02
CA ILE A 12 -12.26 2.47 4.44
C ILE A 12 -13.77 2.53 4.63
N VAL A 13 -14.30 1.71 5.54
CA VAL A 13 -15.70 1.76 5.96
C VAL A 13 -15.79 2.47 7.31
N VAL A 14 -16.48 3.61 7.35
CA VAL A 14 -16.64 4.40 8.57
C VAL A 14 -18.09 4.37 9.02
N TYR A 15 -18.34 3.84 10.21
CA TYR A 15 -19.63 3.98 10.88
C TYR A 15 -19.64 5.20 11.81
N LYS A 16 -20.53 6.17 11.53
CA LYS A 16 -20.73 7.36 12.35
C LYS A 16 -21.85 7.11 13.36
N LYS A 17 -21.48 6.92 14.63
CA LYS A 17 -22.43 6.65 15.72
C LYS A 17 -23.48 7.76 15.90
N SER A 18 -23.10 9.03 15.76
CA SER A 18 -23.99 10.18 16.00
C SER A 18 -25.15 10.25 15.00
N THR A 19 -24.87 9.93 13.73
CA THR A 19 -25.87 9.95 12.65
C THR A 19 -26.40 8.56 12.29
N ARG A 20 -25.85 7.50 12.91
CA ARG A 20 -26.09 6.10 12.57
C ARG A 20 -25.89 5.79 11.08
N PHE A 21 -24.95 6.49 10.45
CA PHE A 21 -24.69 6.40 9.01
C PHE A 21 -23.37 5.67 8.73
N VAL A 22 -23.34 4.90 7.64
CA VAL A 22 -22.11 4.25 7.13
C VAL A 22 -21.65 4.99 5.88
N GLU A 23 -20.40 5.41 5.87
CA GLU A 23 -19.73 5.98 4.70
C GLU A 23 -18.59 5.06 4.26
N VAL A 24 -18.38 4.95 2.95
CA VAL A 24 -17.22 4.25 2.38
C VAL A 24 -16.34 5.26 1.66
N ILE A 25 -15.05 5.22 1.96
CA ILE A 25 -14.02 5.94 1.21
C ILE A 25 -13.36 4.90 0.32
N ASP A 26 -13.66 4.96 -0.97
CA ASP A 26 -13.02 4.16 -2.02
C ASP A 26 -11.80 4.91 -2.55
N PHE A 27 -10.63 4.29 -2.39
CA PHE A 27 -9.36 4.76 -2.91
C PHE A 27 -8.62 3.61 -3.61
N ARG A 28 -9.38 2.73 -4.27
CA ARG A 28 -8.84 1.67 -5.11
C ARG A 28 -7.98 2.27 -6.23
N GLU A 29 -6.94 1.53 -6.61
CA GLU A 29 -6.09 1.93 -7.73
C GLU A 29 -6.88 2.01 -9.05
N GLU A 30 -6.51 2.96 -9.90
CA GLU A 30 -7.09 3.13 -11.24
C GLU A 30 -6.08 2.71 -12.32
N ALA A 31 -6.57 2.20 -13.45
CA ALA A 31 -5.72 1.98 -14.62
C ALA A 31 -5.14 3.32 -15.11
N PRO A 32 -3.83 3.41 -15.41
CA PRO A 32 -3.23 4.65 -15.91
C PRO A 32 -3.81 5.02 -17.27
N GLY A 33 -3.82 6.31 -17.63
CA GLY A 33 -4.48 6.81 -18.86
C GLY A 33 -3.95 6.25 -20.20
N LYS A 34 -2.79 5.58 -20.21
CA LYS A 34 -2.26 4.87 -21.39
C LYS A 34 -2.62 3.37 -21.42
N ALA A 35 -3.35 2.86 -20.43
CA ALA A 35 -3.81 1.49 -20.40
C ALA A 35 -4.78 1.22 -21.55
N ASN A 36 -4.79 -0.02 -22.07
CA ASN A 36 -5.68 -0.43 -23.14
C ASN A 36 -6.13 -1.89 -22.97
N ARG A 37 -7.19 -2.28 -23.67
CA ARG A 37 -7.84 -3.59 -23.52
C ARG A 37 -6.95 -4.78 -23.88
N THR A 38 -5.92 -4.56 -24.71
CA THR A 38 -5.07 -5.63 -25.25
C THR A 38 -3.69 -5.69 -24.63
N MET A 39 -3.36 -4.84 -23.64
CA MET A 39 -1.99 -4.67 -23.11
C MET A 39 -1.40 -5.92 -22.43
N TYR A 40 -2.20 -6.97 -22.23
CA TYR A 40 -1.78 -8.26 -21.66
C TYR A 40 -2.11 -9.47 -22.55
N VAL A 41 -2.66 -9.25 -23.74
CA VAL A 41 -2.96 -10.32 -24.69
C VAL A 41 -1.63 -10.89 -25.21
N GLY A 42 -1.49 -12.21 -25.23
CA GLY A 42 -0.23 -12.90 -25.57
C GLY A 42 0.52 -13.50 -24.38
N GLY A 43 0.05 -13.25 -23.14
CA GLY A 43 0.48 -13.97 -21.95
C GLY A 43 1.75 -13.45 -21.29
N GLY A 44 2.31 -14.26 -20.37
CA GLY A 44 3.47 -13.93 -19.56
C GLY A 44 3.12 -13.29 -18.20
N MET A 45 4.12 -12.71 -17.55
CA MET A 45 3.98 -12.09 -16.21
C MET A 45 3.70 -10.58 -16.25
N SER A 46 3.48 -9.99 -17.44
CA SER A 46 3.32 -8.53 -17.63
C SER A 46 2.12 -7.91 -16.90
N SER A 47 1.10 -8.72 -16.58
CA SER A 47 -0.06 -8.34 -15.77
C SER A 47 0.18 -8.44 -14.25
N ARG A 48 1.34 -8.97 -13.84
CA ARG A 48 1.69 -9.21 -12.44
C ARG A 48 3.05 -8.63 -12.03
N GLN A 49 3.90 -8.32 -13.00
CA GLN A 49 5.29 -7.88 -12.83
C GLN A 49 5.61 -6.81 -13.87
N GLY A 50 6.44 -5.85 -13.45
CA GLY A 50 6.81 -4.70 -14.28
C GLY A 50 5.84 -3.53 -14.15
N ALA A 51 6.24 -2.39 -14.72
CA ALA A 51 5.54 -1.12 -14.55
C ALA A 51 4.10 -1.14 -15.09
N THR A 52 3.83 -1.93 -16.14
CA THR A 52 2.49 -2.03 -16.74
C THR A 52 1.47 -2.61 -15.78
N ALA A 53 1.88 -3.50 -14.87
CA ALA A 53 1.01 -4.14 -13.88
C ALA A 53 0.59 -3.20 -12.73
N ALA A 54 1.18 -2.01 -12.62
CA ALA A 54 0.88 -1.05 -11.56
C ALA A 54 -0.33 -0.17 -11.93
N GLY A 55 -1.31 -0.09 -11.03
CA GLY A 55 -2.33 0.95 -11.05
C GLY A 55 -1.81 2.26 -10.45
N VAL A 56 -2.53 3.35 -10.67
CA VAL A 56 -2.26 4.64 -10.01
C VAL A 56 -2.58 4.50 -8.51
N PRO A 57 -1.61 4.65 -7.59
CA PRO A 57 -1.85 4.43 -6.16
C PRO A 57 -2.84 5.44 -5.56
N GLY A 58 -3.73 4.95 -4.70
CA GLY A 58 -4.77 5.74 -4.04
C GLY A 58 -4.62 5.85 -2.51
N GLU A 59 -3.82 4.97 -1.89
CA GLU A 59 -3.72 4.79 -0.43
C GLU A 59 -3.54 6.10 0.36
N VAL A 60 -2.51 6.89 0.00
CA VAL A 60 -2.18 8.14 0.71
C VAL A 60 -3.31 9.17 0.59
N LYS A 61 -3.91 9.29 -0.60
CA LYS A 61 -5.05 10.20 -0.83
C LYS A 61 -6.26 9.76 -0.02
N GLY A 62 -6.57 8.46 -0.01
CA GLY A 62 -7.67 7.90 0.77
C GLY A 62 -7.51 8.16 2.27
N PHE A 63 -6.33 7.91 2.82
CA PHE A 63 -6.02 8.16 4.22
C PHE A 63 -6.08 9.65 4.59
N TYR A 64 -5.54 10.51 3.73
CA TYR A 64 -5.57 11.95 3.96
C TYR A 64 -7.00 12.51 3.93
N GLU A 65 -7.85 12.06 3.01
CA GLU A 65 -9.26 12.45 2.96
C GLU A 65 -10.06 11.91 4.16
N ALA A 66 -9.76 10.68 4.61
CA ALA A 66 -10.33 10.14 5.85
C ALA A 66 -9.91 10.99 7.07
N TRP A 67 -8.64 11.38 7.15
CA TRP A 67 -8.11 12.24 8.20
C TRP A 67 -8.73 13.64 8.18
N LYS A 68 -8.91 14.27 7.01
CA LYS A 68 -9.59 15.56 6.89
C LYS A 68 -11.03 15.52 7.41
N LYS A 69 -11.72 14.39 7.24
CA LYS A 69 -13.13 14.22 7.67
C LYS A 69 -13.26 13.81 9.14
N TYR A 70 -12.37 12.96 9.64
CA TYR A 70 -12.54 12.27 10.94
C TYR A 70 -11.34 12.37 11.88
N GLY A 71 -10.24 12.93 11.43
CA GLY A 71 -9.00 13.03 12.19
C GLY A 71 -9.17 13.87 13.46
N LYS A 72 -8.47 13.45 14.51
CA LYS A 72 -8.41 14.17 15.80
C LYS A 72 -7.00 14.57 16.18
N LEU A 73 -6.01 13.77 15.78
CA LEU A 73 -4.59 14.06 15.94
C LEU A 73 -4.06 14.76 14.69
N ALA A 74 -2.96 15.50 14.81
CA ALA A 74 -2.33 16.09 13.64
C ALA A 74 -1.81 14.98 12.72
N TRP A 75 -1.92 15.17 11.40
CA TRP A 75 -1.50 14.18 10.40
C TRP A 75 -0.06 13.66 10.65
N LYS A 76 0.86 14.57 10.97
CA LYS A 76 2.26 14.22 11.27
C LYS A 76 2.40 13.21 12.42
N GLU A 77 1.56 13.30 13.44
CA GLU A 77 1.62 12.44 14.63
C GLU A 77 1.18 11.01 14.29
N LEU A 78 0.31 10.85 13.29
CA LEU A 78 -0.13 9.54 12.82
C LEU A 78 0.95 8.85 11.96
N VAL A 79 1.74 9.64 11.22
CA VAL A 79 2.76 9.10 10.30
C VAL A 79 4.10 8.83 11.00
N GLN A 80 4.45 9.63 12.01
CA GLN A 80 5.76 9.58 12.68
C GLN A 80 6.17 8.18 13.19
N PRO A 81 5.29 7.41 13.87
CA PRO A 81 5.68 6.08 14.37
C PRO A 81 6.10 5.12 13.25
N SER A 82 5.49 5.22 12.07
CA SER A 82 5.87 4.41 10.91
C SER A 82 7.21 4.84 10.31
N ILE A 83 7.54 6.13 10.33
CA ILE A 83 8.87 6.64 9.94
C ILE A 83 9.93 6.09 10.88
N ASP A 84 9.67 6.13 12.19
CA ASP A 84 10.61 5.65 13.21
C ASP A 84 10.87 4.14 13.06
N MET A 85 9.83 3.34 12.85
CA MET A 85 9.97 1.90 12.59
C MET A 85 10.72 1.60 11.29
N ALA A 86 10.49 2.37 10.22
CA ALA A 86 11.19 2.19 8.96
C ALA A 86 12.68 2.59 9.06
N THR A 87 12.99 3.61 9.88
CA THR A 87 14.36 4.13 10.04
C THR A 87 15.18 3.26 11.00
N ASN A 88 14.59 2.88 12.13
CA ASN A 88 15.30 2.18 13.19
C ASN A 88 15.18 0.65 13.09
N GLY A 89 14.29 0.16 12.22
CA GLY A 89 13.97 -1.24 12.08
C GLY A 89 13.05 -1.76 13.18
N PHE A 90 12.55 -2.98 12.98
CA PHE A 90 11.71 -3.71 13.92
C PHE A 90 11.82 -5.22 13.64
N PRO A 91 11.61 -6.08 14.65
CA PRO A 91 11.65 -7.52 14.44
C PRO A 91 10.47 -7.99 13.58
N PHE A 92 10.74 -8.85 12.59
CA PHE A 92 9.70 -9.39 11.72
C PHE A 92 8.83 -10.42 12.46
N GLY A 93 7.51 -10.27 12.31
CA GLY A 93 6.59 -11.37 12.61
C GLY A 93 6.74 -12.52 11.63
N TYR A 94 6.27 -13.72 12.01
CA TYR A 94 6.46 -14.96 11.26
C TYR A 94 6.07 -14.85 9.77
N ALA A 95 4.91 -14.26 9.47
CA ALA A 95 4.43 -14.14 8.09
C ALA A 95 5.32 -13.21 7.23
N ALA A 96 5.76 -12.08 7.79
CA ALA A 96 6.67 -11.15 7.11
C ALA A 96 8.05 -11.78 6.89
N TYR A 97 8.57 -12.47 7.90
CA TYR A 97 9.80 -13.25 7.81
C TYR A 97 9.73 -14.33 6.73
N TYR A 98 8.67 -15.14 6.74
CA TYR A 98 8.49 -16.20 5.75
C TYR A 98 8.36 -15.64 4.32
N ALA A 99 7.66 -14.51 4.14
CA ALA A 99 7.55 -13.86 2.85
C ALA A 99 8.90 -13.30 2.36
N ALA A 100 9.68 -12.67 3.25
CA ALA A 100 10.97 -12.05 2.94
C ALA A 100 12.08 -13.06 2.64
N THR A 101 12.04 -14.23 3.28
CA THR A 101 13.06 -15.28 3.13
C THR A 101 12.84 -16.22 1.95
N ARG A 102 11.77 -16.04 1.17
CA ARG A 102 11.58 -16.77 -0.08
C ARG A 102 12.72 -16.46 -1.06
N THR A 103 13.28 -17.50 -1.67
CA THR A 103 14.53 -17.55 -2.45
C THR A 103 14.67 -16.48 -3.55
N ARG A 104 13.57 -15.88 -4.02
CA ARG A 104 13.57 -14.82 -5.03
C ARG A 104 13.93 -13.42 -4.48
N TYR A 105 13.85 -13.19 -3.18
CA TYR A 105 14.02 -11.85 -2.58
C TYR A 105 15.29 -11.72 -1.72
N THR A 106 15.84 -12.84 -1.25
CA THR A 106 17.07 -12.89 -0.43
C THR A 106 18.28 -12.16 -1.02
N PRO A 107 18.54 -12.20 -2.36
CA PRO A 107 19.67 -11.47 -2.94
C PRO A 107 19.51 -9.94 -2.86
N ILE A 108 18.28 -9.43 -2.94
CA ILE A 108 17.99 -7.98 -2.91
C ILE A 108 18.14 -7.43 -1.50
N LEU A 109 17.68 -8.18 -0.49
CA LEU A 109 17.80 -7.79 0.92
C LEU A 109 19.24 -7.77 1.43
N LYS A 110 20.11 -8.64 0.89
CA LYS A 110 21.53 -8.70 1.26
C LYS A 110 22.40 -7.64 0.58
N ALA A 111 21.89 -6.94 -0.44
CA ALA A 111 22.65 -5.99 -1.25
C ALA A 111 22.65 -4.56 -0.70
N ASP A 112 21.88 -4.25 0.35
CA ASP A 112 21.93 -2.93 1.00
C ASP A 112 23.15 -2.87 1.93
N SER A 113 24.30 -2.48 1.37
CA SER A 113 25.58 -2.34 2.08
C SER A 113 25.72 -1.03 2.86
N ARG A 114 24.60 -0.39 3.24
CA ARG A 114 24.56 0.82 4.09
C ARG A 114 24.26 0.51 5.56
N THR A 115 24.24 -0.78 5.91
CA THR A 115 24.48 -1.33 7.26
C THR A 115 25.61 -2.33 7.20
#